data_AF-A0A3B9PN71-F1
#
_entry.id   AF-A0A3B9PN71-F1
#
_cell.length_a   1.000
_cell.length_b   1.000
_cell.length_c   1.000
_cell.angle_alpha   90.00
_cell.angle_beta   90.00
_cell.angle_gamma   90.00
#
_symmetry.space_group_name_H-M   'P 1'
#
loop_
_entity.id
_entity.type
_entity.pdbx_description
1 polymer ?
#
loop_
_entity_poly.entity_id
_entity_poly.type
_entity_poly.pdbx_seq_one_letter_code
_entity_poly.pdbx_strand_id
1 'polypeptide(L)'
;MTAAPATAPVDTPAPDAAAGDARFSNTFLRLKKKLERSVGEAIGDYNMIGDGDTVMVCVSGGKDSYTLLSCLLALRERAPVDFRIVAMNLDQKQPGFPDHILPAYFESIGVEYRIVTEDTYSIVKDKIPEGKTTCSLCSRLRRGIIYRTAKEIGATRIALGHHRDDMLETLFLNMFFGGKIKAMPPKLVSDDGNHVVIRPLAYCTEADIARFARTMDFPIIPCNLCGSQENAQRKQIKAMLQGWARDYPGRIESLATSLKNVVPSHLADARLFDFAGLTQQTVVEEGDTAFDPIELPAAPSAQTVRLLRPGAHPD
;
A
#
# COMPACT_ATOMS: atom_id res chain seq x y z
N MET A 1 12.48 61.66 -22.74
CA MET A 1 13.49 60.59 -22.60
C MET A 1 14.00 60.62 -21.17
N THR A 2 13.45 59.77 -20.31
CA THR A 2 13.92 59.56 -18.93
C THR A 2 13.71 58.09 -18.61
N ALA A 3 14.81 57.34 -18.60
CA ALA A 3 14.84 55.91 -18.34
C ALA A 3 14.63 55.64 -16.85
N ALA A 4 13.74 54.70 -16.52
CA ALA A 4 13.59 54.16 -15.18
C ALA A 4 14.76 53.21 -14.84
N PRO A 5 15.22 53.14 -13.58
CA PRO A 5 16.34 52.27 -13.21
C PRO A 5 15.88 50.81 -13.14
N ALA A 6 16.68 49.92 -13.73
CA ALA A 6 16.50 48.48 -13.64
C ALA A 6 16.88 47.99 -12.23
N THR A 7 15.94 47.34 -11.56
CA THR A 7 16.16 46.63 -10.29
C THR A 7 16.80 45.28 -10.59
N ALA A 8 17.97 45.03 -9.99
CA ALA A 8 18.68 43.76 -10.05
C ALA A 8 17.86 42.61 -9.42
N PRO A 9 17.99 41.36 -9.91
CA PRO A 9 17.31 40.22 -9.32
C PRO A 9 17.92 39.91 -7.95
N VAL A 10 17.06 39.71 -6.95
CA VAL A 10 17.45 39.24 -5.62
C VAL A 10 17.68 37.73 -5.73
N ASP A 11 18.96 37.33 -5.66
CA ASP A 11 19.35 35.93 -5.47
C ASP A 11 18.76 35.42 -4.15
N THR A 12 17.70 34.62 -4.26
CA THR A 12 17.18 33.87 -3.13
C THR A 12 17.94 32.54 -3.12
N PRO A 13 18.68 32.21 -2.04
CA PRO A 13 19.43 30.96 -2.02
C PRO A 13 18.45 29.78 -2.09
N ALA A 14 18.70 28.87 -3.02
CA ALA A 14 18.01 27.60 -3.10
C ALA A 14 18.16 26.85 -1.75
N PRO A 15 17.10 26.23 -1.23
CA PRO A 15 17.22 25.46 0.01
C PRO A 15 18.14 24.26 -0.25
N ASP A 16 19.21 24.19 0.53
CA ASP A 16 20.20 23.12 0.54
C ASP A 16 19.51 21.76 0.75
N ALA A 17 19.48 20.93 -0.30
CA ALA A 17 18.94 19.56 -0.25
C ALA A 17 19.73 18.62 0.69
N ALA A 18 20.87 19.08 1.22
CA ALA A 18 21.75 18.31 2.10
C ALA A 18 21.41 18.39 3.60
N ALA A 19 20.47 19.26 4.02
CA ALA A 19 20.07 19.42 5.43
C ALA A 19 18.93 18.49 5.89
N GLY A 20 18.48 17.56 5.03
CA GLY A 20 17.18 16.88 5.15
C GLY A 20 17.03 15.73 6.17
N ASP A 21 18.08 15.27 6.85
CA ASP A 21 18.01 14.03 7.67
C ASP A 21 18.42 14.20 9.14
N ALA A 22 18.96 15.35 9.56
CA ALA A 22 19.40 15.57 10.94
C ALA A 22 18.26 15.67 11.97
N ARG A 23 17.01 15.83 11.51
CA ARG A 23 15.80 15.93 12.35
C ARG A 23 15.30 14.58 12.85
N PHE A 24 15.67 13.48 12.19
CA PHE A 24 15.08 12.17 12.46
C PHE A 24 16.04 11.21 13.17
N SER A 25 15.49 10.39 14.07
CA SER A 25 16.27 9.34 14.74
C SER A 25 16.78 8.29 13.75
N ASN A 26 17.92 7.68 14.05
CA ASN A 26 18.47 6.55 13.27
C ASN A 26 17.45 5.40 13.09
N THR A 27 16.63 5.14 14.11
CA THR A 27 15.57 4.14 14.06
C THR A 27 14.52 4.48 13.00
N PHE A 28 14.16 5.75 12.87
CA PHE A 28 13.24 6.21 11.82
C PHE A 28 13.89 6.11 10.44
N LEU A 29 15.15 6.54 10.28
CA LEU A 29 15.84 6.45 8.98
C LEU A 29 15.93 5.01 8.48
N ARG A 30 16.15 4.04 9.39
CA ARG A 30 16.09 2.61 9.06
C ARG A 30 14.68 2.16 8.63
N LEU A 31 13.63 2.65 9.29
CA LEU A 31 12.24 2.37 8.92
C LEU A 31 11.89 2.95 7.54
N LYS A 32 12.24 4.21 7.29
CA LYS A 32 12.06 4.89 6.00
C LYS A 32 12.75 4.10 4.87
N LYS A 33 14.03 3.78 5.03
CA LYS A 33 14.78 2.96 4.07
C LYS A 33 14.17 1.57 3.88
N LYS A 34 13.65 0.94 4.94
CA LYS A 34 12.95 -0.35 4.85
C LYS A 34 11.70 -0.23 3.97
N LEU A 35 10.86 0.78 4.18
CA LEU A 35 9.64 1.00 3.38
C LEU A 35 9.99 1.31 1.92
N GLU A 36 10.89 2.27 1.67
CA GLU A 36 11.34 2.61 0.31
C GLU A 36 11.89 1.38 -0.44
N ARG A 37 12.70 0.56 0.21
CA ARG A 37 13.22 -0.69 -0.36
C ARG A 37 12.09 -1.67 -0.69
N SER A 38 11.18 -1.93 0.24
CA SER A 38 10.07 -2.86 0.01
C SER A 38 9.14 -2.39 -1.11
N VAL A 39 8.93 -1.08 -1.25
CA VAL A 39 8.18 -0.49 -2.37
C VAL A 39 8.93 -0.68 -3.69
N GLY A 40 10.24 -0.40 -3.71
CA GLY A 40 11.09 -0.62 -4.89
C GLY A 40 11.12 -2.09 -5.34
N GLU A 41 11.27 -3.03 -4.39
CA GLU A 41 11.21 -4.48 -4.64
C GLU A 41 9.86 -4.88 -5.25
N ALA A 42 8.74 -4.42 -4.69
CA ALA A 42 7.42 -4.72 -5.25
C ALA A 42 7.23 -4.11 -6.65
N ILE A 43 7.75 -2.90 -6.90
CA ILE A 43 7.70 -2.29 -8.23
C ILE A 43 8.49 -3.12 -9.24
N GLY A 44 9.68 -3.60 -8.87
CA GLY A 44 10.54 -4.45 -9.70
C GLY A 44 9.90 -5.81 -9.99
N ASP A 45 9.55 -6.56 -8.95
CA ASP A 45 9.01 -7.93 -9.04
C ASP A 45 7.74 -8.01 -9.91
N TYR A 46 6.92 -6.96 -9.89
CA TYR A 46 5.65 -6.93 -10.65
C TYR A 46 5.67 -5.96 -11.85
N ASN A 47 6.82 -5.36 -12.18
CA ASN A 47 6.98 -4.38 -13.25
C ASN A 47 5.88 -3.28 -13.19
N MET A 48 5.74 -2.63 -12.03
CA MET A 48 4.61 -1.73 -11.73
C MET A 48 4.73 -0.35 -12.34
N ILE A 49 5.94 0.12 -12.63
CA ILE A 49 6.23 1.45 -13.19
C ILE A 49 7.41 1.29 -14.15
N GLY A 50 7.30 1.82 -15.36
CA GLY A 50 8.34 1.87 -16.38
C GLY A 50 8.56 3.28 -16.91
N ASP A 51 9.49 3.41 -17.85
CA ASP A 51 9.86 4.69 -18.45
C ASP A 51 8.69 5.34 -19.22
N GLY A 52 8.51 6.64 -19.04
CA GLY A 52 7.43 7.43 -19.61
C GLY A 52 6.05 7.23 -18.96
N ASP A 53 5.92 6.40 -17.91
CA ASP A 53 4.63 6.21 -17.26
C ASP A 53 4.11 7.49 -16.59
N THR A 54 2.80 7.71 -16.65
CA THR A 54 2.11 8.66 -15.77
C THR A 54 1.40 7.87 -14.67
N VAL A 55 1.87 8.03 -13.44
CA VAL A 55 1.37 7.35 -12.25
C VAL A 55 0.45 8.28 -11.48
N MET A 56 -0.85 7.99 -11.54
CA MET A 56 -1.85 8.67 -10.71
C MET A 56 -1.92 7.97 -9.34
N VAL A 57 -1.57 8.67 -8.27
CA VAL A 57 -1.55 8.15 -6.90
C VAL A 57 -2.82 8.56 -6.17
N CYS A 58 -3.69 7.61 -5.84
CA CYS A 58 -4.94 7.91 -5.13
C CYS A 58 -4.68 8.14 -3.64
N VAL A 59 -4.84 9.39 -3.19
CA VAL A 59 -4.62 9.83 -1.80
C VAL A 59 -5.96 10.07 -1.11
N SER A 60 -6.26 9.25 -0.11
CA SER A 60 -7.53 9.32 0.64
C SER A 60 -7.47 10.21 1.88
N GLY A 61 -6.28 10.70 2.25
CA GLY A 61 -6.03 11.34 3.55
C GLY A 61 -5.72 10.36 4.67
N GLY A 62 -5.66 9.05 4.37
CA GLY A 62 -5.24 8.02 5.31
C GLY A 62 -3.72 7.77 5.30
N LYS A 63 -3.22 7.18 6.40
CA LYS A 63 -1.80 6.88 6.64
C LYS A 63 -1.13 6.12 5.49
N ASP A 64 -1.84 5.15 4.91
CA ASP A 64 -1.30 4.26 3.88
C ASP A 64 -1.11 5.03 2.56
N SER A 65 -2.08 5.89 2.21
CA SER A 65 -2.03 6.66 0.98
C SER A 65 -0.99 7.79 1.00
N TYR A 66 -0.77 8.44 2.16
CA TYR A 66 0.35 9.38 2.33
C TYR A 66 1.70 8.66 2.25
N THR A 67 1.81 7.50 2.91
CA THR A 67 3.04 6.70 2.88
C THR A 67 3.39 6.25 1.47
N LEU A 68 2.40 5.80 0.70
CA LEU A 68 2.57 5.45 -0.71
C LEU A 68 3.11 6.65 -1.52
N LEU A 69 2.48 7.82 -1.42
CA LEU A 69 2.90 9.01 -2.15
C LEU A 69 4.34 9.40 -1.77
N SER A 70 4.66 9.42 -0.48
CA SER A 70 5.99 9.76 0.02
C SER A 70 7.06 8.79 -0.50
N CYS A 71 6.80 7.48 -0.50
CA CYS A 71 7.73 6.48 -1.03
C CYS A 71 7.93 6.63 -2.54
N LEU A 72 6.86 6.85 -3.31
CA LEU A 72 6.97 7.01 -4.76
C LEU A 72 7.71 8.28 -5.16
N LEU A 73 7.52 9.39 -4.46
CA LEU A 73 8.28 10.63 -4.69
C LEU A 73 9.78 10.41 -4.42
N ALA A 74 10.13 9.77 -3.30
CA ALA A 74 11.52 9.46 -2.96
C ALA A 74 12.16 8.47 -3.94
N LEU A 75 11.40 7.51 -4.47
CA LEU A 75 11.88 6.56 -5.46
C LEU A 75 12.06 7.22 -6.84
N ARG A 76 11.17 8.13 -7.25
CA ARG A 76 11.30 8.86 -8.52
C ARG A 76 12.63 9.60 -8.63
N GLU A 77 13.13 10.17 -7.53
CA GLU A 77 14.44 10.86 -7.49
C GLU A 77 15.65 9.94 -7.72
N ARG A 78 15.49 8.64 -7.51
CA ARG A 78 16.58 7.64 -7.56
C ARG A 78 16.38 6.58 -8.64
N ALA A 79 15.21 6.57 -9.28
CA ALA A 79 14.83 5.52 -10.21
C ALA A 79 15.64 5.64 -11.51
N PRO A 80 15.98 4.51 -12.16
CA PRO A 80 16.64 4.50 -13.47
C PRO A 80 15.68 4.80 -14.63
N VAL A 81 14.40 5.09 -14.35
CA VAL A 81 13.34 5.37 -15.33
C VAL A 81 12.69 6.70 -15.01
N ASP A 82 12.33 7.46 -16.03
CA ASP A 82 11.61 8.71 -15.87
C ASP A 82 10.10 8.45 -15.86
N PHE A 83 9.40 8.95 -14.85
CA PHE A 83 7.95 8.81 -14.75
C PHE A 83 7.32 9.98 -14.00
N ARG A 84 6.12 10.34 -14.43
CA ARG A 84 5.34 11.43 -13.86
C ARG A 84 4.48 10.92 -12.71
N ILE A 85 4.39 11.68 -11.62
CA ILE A 85 3.49 11.40 -10.50
C ILE A 85 2.44 12.50 -10.42
N VAL A 86 1.16 12.11 -10.39
CA VAL A 86 0.04 13.01 -10.13
C VAL A 86 -0.75 12.50 -8.92
N ALA A 87 -0.79 13.27 -7.84
CA ALA A 87 -1.64 12.93 -6.70
C ALA A 87 -3.11 13.18 -7.05
N MET A 88 -4.00 12.25 -6.68
CA MET A 88 -5.43 12.38 -6.92
C MET A 88 -6.21 12.13 -5.65
N ASN A 89 -7.13 13.05 -5.32
CA ASN A 89 -8.10 12.87 -4.25
C ASN A 89 -9.52 12.91 -4.81
N LEU A 90 -10.40 12.08 -4.23
CA LEU A 90 -11.85 12.16 -4.43
C LEU A 90 -12.52 12.67 -3.15
N ASP A 91 -12.97 13.93 -3.19
CA ASP A 91 -13.89 14.49 -2.20
C ASP A 91 -15.31 14.01 -2.53
N GLN A 92 -15.82 13.10 -1.69
CA GLN A 92 -17.13 12.46 -1.85
C GLN A 92 -18.28 13.29 -1.26
N LYS A 93 -18.02 14.54 -0.84
CA LYS A 93 -18.95 15.43 -0.13
C LYS A 93 -19.58 14.84 1.13
N GLN A 94 -18.82 14.01 1.84
CA GLN A 94 -19.26 13.51 3.13
C GLN A 94 -19.36 14.67 4.15
N PRO A 95 -20.39 14.67 5.03
CA PRO A 95 -20.50 15.66 6.08
C PRO A 95 -19.24 15.70 6.96
N GLY A 96 -18.69 16.89 7.15
CA GLY A 96 -17.51 17.11 8.00
C GLY A 96 -16.17 16.72 7.39
N PHE A 97 -16.08 16.46 6.07
CA PHE A 97 -14.79 16.28 5.40
C PHE A 97 -14.00 17.60 5.37
N PRO A 98 -12.75 17.62 5.84
CA PRO A 98 -11.91 18.81 5.76
C PRO A 98 -11.25 18.92 4.38
N ASP A 99 -11.95 19.53 3.43
CA ASP A 99 -11.54 19.68 2.03
C ASP A 99 -10.21 20.43 1.82
N HIS A 100 -9.81 21.30 2.74
CA HIS A 100 -8.58 22.08 2.69
C HIS A 100 -7.30 21.29 3.02
N ILE A 101 -7.38 20.16 3.74
CA ILE A 101 -6.19 19.47 4.27
C ILE A 101 -5.30 18.90 3.16
N LEU A 102 -5.89 18.18 2.21
CA LEU A 102 -5.12 17.53 1.13
C LEU A 102 -4.53 18.54 0.12
N PRO A 103 -5.28 19.55 -0.37
CA PRO A 103 -4.71 20.62 -1.19
C PRO A 103 -3.51 21.29 -0.52
N ALA A 104 -3.66 21.73 0.73
CA ALA A 104 -2.58 22.37 1.48
C ALA A 104 -1.35 21.46 1.64
N TYR A 105 -1.57 20.17 1.89
CA TYR A 105 -0.48 19.19 1.95
C TYR A 105 0.22 19.03 0.58
N PHE A 106 -0.53 18.89 -0.52
CA PHE A 106 0.05 18.74 -1.85
C PHE A 106 0.85 19.97 -2.29
N GLU A 107 0.34 21.16 -2.00
CA GLU A 107 1.04 22.43 -2.21
C GLU A 107 2.32 22.50 -1.38
N SER A 108 2.27 22.08 -0.11
CA SER A 108 3.44 22.12 0.78
C SER A 108 4.61 21.25 0.31
N ILE A 109 4.31 20.16 -0.41
CA ILE A 109 5.32 19.24 -0.96
C ILE A 109 5.58 19.46 -2.46
N GLY A 110 4.89 20.42 -3.10
CA GLY A 110 5.07 20.75 -4.52
C GLY A 110 4.75 19.62 -5.49
N VAL A 111 3.80 18.73 -5.18
CA VAL A 111 3.41 17.63 -6.08
C VAL A 111 2.31 18.08 -7.05
N GLU A 112 2.36 17.65 -8.31
CA GLU A 112 1.22 17.82 -9.23
C GLU A 112 0.00 17.07 -8.67
N TYR A 113 -1.16 17.72 -8.62
CA TYR A 113 -2.34 17.10 -8.02
C TYR A 113 -3.65 17.43 -8.75
N ARG A 114 -4.65 16.55 -8.56
CA ARG A 114 -6.04 16.73 -8.98
C ARG A 114 -6.98 16.39 -7.83
N ILE A 115 -7.80 17.36 -7.43
CA ILE A 115 -8.95 17.11 -6.55
C ILE A 115 -10.18 16.94 -7.42
N VAL A 116 -10.89 15.84 -7.26
CA VAL A 116 -12.19 15.59 -7.88
C VAL A 116 -13.24 15.66 -6.80
N THR A 117 -14.28 16.43 -7.04
CA THR A 117 -15.36 16.64 -6.08
C THR A 117 -16.66 16.13 -6.67
N GLU A 118 -17.20 15.05 -6.11
CA GLU A 118 -18.46 14.44 -6.56
C GLU A 118 -19.25 13.93 -5.36
N ASP A 119 -20.54 14.28 -5.27
CA ASP A 119 -21.40 13.80 -4.18
C ASP A 119 -21.83 12.34 -4.42
N THR A 120 -20.94 11.41 -4.09
CA THR A 120 -21.28 10.00 -4.02
C THR A 120 -21.93 9.62 -2.69
N TYR A 121 -21.77 10.44 -1.65
CA TYR A 121 -22.27 10.16 -0.32
C TYR A 121 -23.80 10.11 -0.30
N SER A 122 -24.46 11.16 -0.81
CA SER A 122 -25.91 11.25 -0.87
C SER A 122 -26.49 10.13 -1.74
N ILE A 123 -25.86 9.84 -2.89
CA ILE A 123 -26.28 8.73 -3.77
C ILE A 123 -26.27 7.38 -3.04
N VAL A 124 -25.23 7.12 -2.23
CA VAL A 124 -25.12 5.87 -1.47
C VAL A 124 -26.17 5.80 -0.37
N LYS A 125 -26.41 6.91 0.34
CA LYS A 125 -27.43 7.01 1.40
C LYS A 125 -28.85 6.84 0.87
N ASP A 126 -29.15 7.42 -0.29
CA ASP A 126 -30.49 7.34 -0.90
C ASP A 126 -30.79 5.92 -1.41
N LYS A 127 -29.78 5.23 -1.96
CA LYS A 127 -29.97 3.92 -2.59
C LYS A 127 -29.87 2.74 -1.65
N ILE A 128 -29.25 2.90 -0.48
CA ILE A 128 -29.01 1.81 0.46
C ILE A 128 -29.79 2.07 1.74
N PRO A 129 -30.75 1.19 2.07
CA PRO A 129 -31.51 1.30 3.31
C PRO A 129 -30.60 1.36 4.53
N GLU A 130 -31.04 2.08 5.57
CA GLU A 130 -30.31 2.18 6.83
C GLU A 130 -30.04 0.78 7.42
N GLY A 131 -28.85 0.60 7.99
CA GLY A 131 -28.40 -0.68 8.56
C GLY A 131 -27.89 -1.71 7.53
N LYS A 132 -27.94 -1.42 6.22
CA LYS A 132 -27.34 -2.27 5.18
C LYS A 132 -25.92 -1.81 4.82
N THR A 133 -25.12 -2.73 4.32
CA THR A 133 -23.72 -2.49 3.94
C THR A 133 -23.61 -1.54 2.75
N THR A 134 -22.98 -0.38 2.95
CA THR A 134 -22.80 0.66 1.92
C THR A 134 -21.56 0.48 1.05
N CYS A 135 -20.57 -0.28 1.54
CA CYS A 135 -19.24 -0.40 0.96
C CYS A 135 -19.22 -0.89 -0.50
N SER A 136 -20.16 -1.75 -0.90
CA SER A 136 -20.21 -2.28 -2.27
C SER A 136 -20.49 -1.19 -3.30
N LEU A 137 -21.57 -0.42 -3.10
CA LEU A 137 -21.94 0.67 -4.02
C LEU A 137 -20.93 1.82 -3.96
N CYS A 138 -20.51 2.22 -2.76
CA CYS A 138 -19.49 3.26 -2.57
C CYS A 138 -18.18 2.91 -3.32
N SER A 139 -17.69 1.67 -3.17
CA SER A 139 -16.48 1.19 -3.87
C SER A 139 -16.64 1.20 -5.40
N ARG A 140 -17.82 0.84 -5.92
CA ARG A 140 -18.11 0.86 -7.36
C ARG A 140 -18.13 2.29 -7.92
N LEU A 141 -18.81 3.21 -7.26
CA LEU A 141 -18.88 4.62 -7.68
C LEU A 141 -17.48 5.25 -7.66
N ARG A 142 -16.75 5.11 -6.55
CA ARG A 142 -15.39 5.62 -6.42
C ARG A 142 -14.46 5.09 -7.50
N ARG A 143 -14.54 3.81 -7.85
CA ARG A 143 -13.70 3.22 -8.90
C ARG A 143 -14.00 3.83 -10.27
N GLY A 144 -15.28 4.02 -10.61
CA GLY A 144 -15.67 4.65 -11.86
C GLY A 144 -15.11 6.07 -12.00
N ILE A 145 -15.17 6.85 -10.92
CA ILE A 145 -14.64 8.22 -10.89
C ILE A 145 -13.11 8.22 -11.02
N ILE A 146 -12.41 7.35 -10.27
CA ILE A 146 -10.96 7.20 -10.36
C ILE A 146 -10.54 6.86 -11.79
N TYR A 147 -11.20 5.90 -12.45
CA TYR A 147 -10.82 5.48 -13.81
C TYR A 147 -11.09 6.58 -14.85
N ARG A 148 -12.23 7.28 -14.75
CA ARG A 148 -12.49 8.45 -15.59
C ARG A 148 -11.39 9.51 -15.42
N THR A 149 -11.04 9.82 -14.17
CA THR A 149 -10.00 10.81 -13.86
C THR A 149 -8.64 10.38 -14.38
N ALA A 150 -8.29 9.10 -14.25
CA ALA A 150 -7.07 8.54 -14.80
C ALA A 150 -6.98 8.76 -16.32
N LYS A 151 -8.08 8.55 -17.04
CA LYS A 151 -8.17 8.81 -18.48
C LYS A 151 -7.97 10.29 -18.82
N GLU A 152 -8.61 11.19 -18.08
CA GLU A 152 -8.48 12.65 -18.30
C GLU A 152 -7.04 13.16 -18.05
N ILE A 153 -6.34 12.58 -17.08
CA ILE A 153 -4.94 12.92 -16.74
C ILE A 153 -3.96 12.27 -17.73
N GLY A 154 -4.38 11.25 -18.50
CA GLY A 154 -3.50 10.43 -19.31
C GLY A 154 -2.65 9.46 -18.49
N ALA A 155 -3.17 9.01 -17.34
CA ALA A 155 -2.46 8.09 -16.45
C ALA A 155 -2.47 6.65 -16.99
N THR A 156 -1.28 6.07 -17.15
CA THR A 156 -1.08 4.67 -17.53
C THR A 156 -1.15 3.76 -16.31
N ARG A 157 -0.78 4.28 -15.12
CA ARG A 157 -0.81 3.55 -13.84
C ARG A 157 -1.71 4.24 -12.81
N ILE A 158 -2.48 3.46 -12.07
CA ILE A 158 -3.30 3.91 -10.93
C ILE A 158 -2.75 3.26 -9.67
N ALA A 159 -2.08 4.03 -8.81
CA ALA A 159 -1.48 3.52 -7.59
C ALA A 159 -2.43 3.66 -6.39
N LEU A 160 -2.65 2.56 -5.66
CA LEU A 160 -3.52 2.48 -4.50
C LEU A 160 -2.73 2.05 -3.25
N GLY A 161 -3.00 2.68 -2.11
CA GLY A 161 -2.29 2.47 -0.85
C GLY A 161 -2.59 1.17 -0.10
N HIS A 162 -2.94 0.09 -0.79
CA HIS A 162 -3.18 -1.21 -0.14
C HIS A 162 -1.87 -1.90 0.18
N HIS A 163 -1.72 -2.40 1.40
CA HIS A 163 -0.49 -3.00 1.91
C HIS A 163 -0.58 -4.53 2.05
N ARG A 164 0.51 -5.17 2.48
CA ARG A 164 0.61 -6.63 2.64
C ARG A 164 -0.54 -7.22 3.45
N ASP A 165 -0.83 -6.61 4.59
CA ASP A 165 -1.89 -7.09 5.49
C ASP A 165 -3.28 -7.01 4.83
N ASP A 166 -3.58 -5.98 4.02
CA ASP A 166 -4.85 -5.90 3.25
C ASP A 166 -4.98 -7.06 2.26
N MET A 167 -3.86 -7.48 1.64
CA MET A 167 -3.83 -8.60 0.69
C MET A 167 -4.13 -9.92 1.41
N LEU A 168 -3.55 -10.13 2.60
CA LEU A 168 -3.81 -11.31 3.43
C LEU A 168 -5.23 -11.32 3.98
N GLU A 169 -5.72 -10.19 4.49
CA GLU A 169 -7.13 -10.08 4.91
C GLU A 169 -8.07 -10.42 3.76
N THR A 170 -7.76 -9.95 2.55
CA THR A 170 -8.55 -10.25 1.35
C THR A 170 -8.48 -11.73 0.98
N LEU A 171 -7.31 -12.38 1.11
CA LEU A 171 -7.17 -13.83 0.91
C LEU A 171 -8.13 -14.60 1.82
N PHE A 172 -8.06 -14.38 3.14
CA PHE A 172 -8.89 -15.11 4.10
C PHE A 172 -10.37 -14.79 3.96
N LEU A 173 -10.74 -13.55 3.64
CA LEU A 173 -12.13 -13.21 3.32
C LEU A 173 -12.66 -14.02 2.14
N ASN A 174 -11.87 -14.18 1.06
CA ASN A 174 -12.29 -15.00 -0.09
C ASN A 174 -12.30 -16.49 0.26
N MET A 175 -11.38 -16.99 1.08
CA MET A 175 -11.37 -18.39 1.49
C MET A 175 -12.59 -18.74 2.35
N PHE A 176 -12.86 -17.95 3.39
CA PHE A 176 -13.96 -18.24 4.33
C PHE A 176 -15.35 -17.93 3.77
N PHE A 177 -15.50 -16.85 2.99
CA PHE A 177 -16.84 -16.39 2.56
C PHE A 177 -17.06 -16.46 1.05
N GLY A 178 -16.00 -16.62 0.26
CA GLY A 178 -16.06 -16.63 -1.21
C GLY A 178 -15.75 -17.97 -1.86
N GLY A 179 -15.29 -18.97 -1.08
CA GLY A 179 -14.86 -20.29 -1.59
C GLY A 179 -13.71 -20.22 -2.60
N LYS A 180 -12.83 -19.22 -2.49
CA LYS A 180 -11.75 -18.98 -3.46
C LYS A 180 -10.43 -18.66 -2.77
N ILE A 181 -9.34 -19.24 -3.27
CA ILE A 181 -7.97 -18.79 -2.95
C ILE A 181 -7.69 -17.57 -3.83
N LYS A 182 -8.00 -16.39 -3.30
CA LYS A 182 -7.87 -15.12 -4.04
C LYS A 182 -7.48 -13.98 -3.11
N ALA A 183 -6.24 -13.55 -3.20
CA ALA A 183 -5.77 -12.31 -2.56
C ALA A 183 -6.08 -11.09 -3.43
N MET A 184 -5.71 -9.91 -2.92
CA MET A 184 -5.67 -8.69 -3.72
C MET A 184 -4.40 -8.70 -4.58
N PRO A 185 -4.48 -8.59 -5.91
CA PRO A 185 -3.31 -8.69 -6.77
C PRO A 185 -2.42 -7.44 -6.66
N PRO A 186 -1.08 -7.57 -6.67
CA PRO A 186 -0.16 -6.43 -6.59
C PRO A 186 -0.25 -5.53 -7.85
N LYS A 187 -0.58 -6.12 -9.00
CA LYS A 187 -0.80 -5.44 -10.28
C LYS A 187 -1.99 -6.08 -11.01
N LEU A 188 -2.87 -5.27 -11.59
CA LEU A 188 -4.06 -5.74 -12.29
C LEU A 188 -4.45 -4.78 -13.41
N VAL A 189 -4.78 -5.29 -14.59
CA VAL A 189 -5.35 -4.51 -15.69
C VAL A 189 -6.82 -4.21 -15.38
N SER A 190 -7.27 -2.98 -15.63
CA SER A 190 -8.68 -2.60 -15.49
C SER A 190 -9.56 -3.39 -16.47
N ASP A 191 -10.84 -3.58 -16.12
CA ASP A 191 -11.77 -4.39 -16.92
C ASP A 191 -11.96 -3.86 -18.36
N ASP A 192 -11.73 -2.56 -18.58
CA ASP A 192 -11.80 -1.89 -19.88
C ASP A 192 -10.46 -1.89 -20.64
N GLY A 193 -9.41 -2.47 -20.07
CA GLY A 193 -8.06 -2.57 -20.66
C GLY A 193 -7.28 -1.25 -20.70
N ASN A 194 -7.84 -0.13 -20.24
CA ASN A 194 -7.27 1.19 -20.43
C ASN A 194 -6.22 1.59 -19.38
N HIS A 195 -6.22 0.93 -18.21
CA HIS A 195 -5.36 1.30 -17.10
C HIS A 195 -4.79 0.09 -16.38
N VAL A 196 -3.64 0.28 -15.73
CA VAL A 196 -3.07 -0.73 -14.84
C VAL A 196 -3.14 -0.22 -13.40
N VAL A 197 -3.86 -0.95 -12.54
CA VAL A 197 -3.90 -0.71 -11.10
C VAL A 197 -2.69 -1.37 -10.45
N ILE A 198 -1.95 -0.61 -9.65
CA ILE A 198 -0.75 -1.06 -8.94
C ILE A 198 -0.87 -0.83 -7.43
N ARG A 199 -0.23 -1.68 -6.64
CA ARG A 199 -0.20 -1.61 -5.17
C ARG A 199 1.24 -1.70 -4.67
N PRO A 200 2.01 -0.60 -4.76
CA PRO A 200 3.43 -0.64 -4.44
C PRO A 200 3.74 -0.96 -2.96
N LEU A 201 2.77 -0.78 -2.06
CA LEU A 201 2.89 -1.17 -0.64
C LEU A 201 2.70 -2.68 -0.38
N ALA A 202 2.63 -3.53 -1.42
CA ALA A 202 2.36 -4.96 -1.31
C ALA A 202 3.28 -5.71 -0.34
N TYR A 203 4.52 -5.22 -0.13
CA TYR A 203 5.50 -5.82 0.79
C TYR A 203 5.61 -5.08 2.13
N CYS A 204 4.90 -3.96 2.30
CA CYS A 204 4.92 -3.15 3.51
C CYS A 204 3.91 -3.65 4.54
N THR A 205 4.25 -3.55 5.83
CA THR A 205 3.36 -3.92 6.93
C THR A 205 2.55 -2.72 7.39
N GLU A 206 1.31 -2.95 7.85
CA GLU A 206 0.49 -1.87 8.43
C GLU A 206 1.20 -1.20 9.63
N ALA A 207 1.90 -1.98 10.45
CA ALA A 207 2.60 -1.49 11.63
C ALA A 207 3.74 -0.53 11.27
N ASP A 208 4.53 -0.85 10.24
CA ASP A 208 5.60 0.01 9.75
C ASP A 208 5.05 1.29 9.12
N ILE A 209 3.98 1.18 8.31
CA ILE A 209 3.29 2.32 7.72
C ILE A 209 2.75 3.25 8.81
N ALA A 210 2.10 2.71 9.84
CA ALA A 210 1.55 3.49 10.94
C ALA A 210 2.65 4.20 11.74
N ARG A 211 3.79 3.55 11.98
CA ARG A 211 4.95 4.18 12.64
C ARG A 211 5.54 5.30 11.78
N PHE A 212 5.71 5.05 10.49
CA PHE A 212 6.24 6.02 9.55
C PHE A 212 5.34 7.26 9.47
N ALA A 213 4.03 7.07 9.27
CA ALA A 213 3.06 8.15 9.19
C ALA A 213 3.02 9.03 10.45
N ARG A 214 3.15 8.43 11.64
CA ARG A 214 3.23 9.19 12.91
C ARG A 214 4.49 10.04 13.00
N THR A 215 5.64 9.52 12.60
CA THR A 215 6.90 10.28 12.67
C THR A 215 7.01 11.34 11.57
N MET A 216 6.39 11.11 10.42
CA MET A 216 6.23 12.10 9.35
C MET A 216 5.20 13.19 9.69
N ASP A 217 4.42 13.00 10.75
CA ASP A 217 3.37 13.92 11.19
C ASP A 217 2.35 14.24 10.07
N PHE A 218 1.93 13.21 9.33
CA PHE A 218 0.97 13.40 8.24
C PHE A 218 -0.38 13.91 8.78
N PRO A 219 -1.03 14.86 8.09
CA PRO A 219 -2.35 15.36 8.48
C PRO A 219 -3.43 14.33 8.12
N ILE A 220 -3.60 13.34 8.99
CA ILE A 220 -4.53 12.23 8.79
C ILE A 220 -5.97 12.73 8.88
N ILE A 221 -6.75 12.45 7.82
CA ILE A 221 -8.18 12.74 7.79
C ILE A 221 -8.93 11.49 8.28
N PRO A 222 -9.70 11.57 9.39
CA PRO A 222 -10.51 10.45 9.82
C PRO A 222 -11.63 10.18 8.81
N CYS A 223 -11.72 8.94 8.34
CA CYS A 223 -12.80 8.53 7.45
C CYS A 223 -14.00 8.06 8.27
N ASN A 224 -14.99 8.94 8.44
CA ASN A 224 -16.23 8.61 9.14
C ASN A 224 -17.35 8.15 8.19
N LEU A 225 -17.06 8.07 6.87
CA LEU A 225 -18.03 7.79 5.80
C LEU A 225 -18.93 6.57 6.08
N CYS A 226 -18.32 5.51 6.62
CA CYS A 226 -18.97 4.21 6.77
C CYS A 226 -19.43 3.90 8.20
N GLY A 227 -19.53 4.91 9.08
CA GLY A 227 -20.18 4.82 10.40
C GLY A 227 -19.97 3.47 11.09
N SER A 228 -18.75 3.19 11.53
CA SER A 228 -18.34 2.04 12.37
C SER A 228 -18.67 0.61 11.91
N GLN A 229 -19.46 0.40 10.85
CA GLN A 229 -19.59 -0.87 10.13
C GLN A 229 -18.42 -1.06 9.16
N GLU A 230 -17.19 -0.93 9.65
CA GLU A 230 -16.13 -1.77 9.12
C GLU A 230 -16.68 -3.20 9.07
N ASN A 231 -16.75 -3.79 7.88
CA ASN A 231 -17.26 -5.14 7.63
C ASN A 231 -16.88 -6.04 8.82
N ALA A 232 -17.85 -6.50 9.61
CA ALA A 232 -17.58 -7.29 10.81
C ALA A 232 -16.65 -8.47 10.51
N GLN A 233 -16.78 -9.03 9.31
CA GLN A 233 -15.89 -10.04 8.75
C GLN A 233 -14.43 -9.56 8.63
N ARG A 234 -14.16 -8.38 8.05
CA ARG A 234 -12.79 -7.86 7.93
C ARG A 234 -12.15 -7.62 9.30
N LYS A 235 -12.91 -7.06 10.25
CA LYS A 235 -12.46 -6.91 11.65
C LYS A 235 -12.08 -8.26 12.27
N GLN A 236 -12.92 -9.27 12.07
CA GLN A 236 -12.67 -10.63 12.58
C GLN A 236 -11.40 -11.24 11.99
N ILE A 237 -11.21 -11.13 10.67
CA ILE A 237 -10.00 -11.63 10.00
C ILE A 237 -8.75 -10.87 10.45
N LYS A 238 -8.84 -9.54 10.58
CA LYS A 238 -7.74 -8.73 11.11
C LYS A 238 -7.36 -9.16 12.52
N ALA A 239 -8.34 -9.36 13.40
CA ALA A 239 -8.11 -9.83 14.77
C ALA A 239 -7.46 -11.23 14.78
N MET A 240 -7.91 -12.14 13.91
CA MET A 240 -7.31 -13.46 13.74
C MET A 240 -5.83 -13.36 13.34
N LEU A 241 -5.50 -12.59 12.29
CA LEU A 241 -4.12 -12.40 11.83
C LEU A 241 -3.24 -11.76 12.92
N GLN A 242 -3.76 -10.77 13.63
CA GLN A 242 -3.05 -10.14 14.75
C GLN A 242 -2.82 -11.10 15.93
N GLY A 243 -3.76 -12.01 16.19
CA GLY A 243 -3.59 -13.10 17.16
C GLY A 243 -2.44 -14.01 16.76
N TRP A 244 -2.45 -14.51 15.53
CA TRP A 244 -1.36 -15.35 15.01
C TRP A 244 0.00 -14.65 15.02
N ALA A 245 0.06 -13.36 14.68
CA ALA A 245 1.29 -12.59 14.74
C ALA A 245 1.88 -12.47 16.16
N ARG A 246 1.02 -12.45 17.18
CA ARG A 246 1.40 -12.36 18.59
C ARG A 246 1.86 -13.71 19.13
N ASP A 247 1.07 -14.75 18.87
CA ASP A 247 1.29 -16.06 19.45
C ASP A 247 2.42 -16.81 18.71
N TYR A 248 2.61 -16.51 17.43
CA TYR A 248 3.59 -17.14 16.56
C TYR A 248 4.30 -16.11 15.64
N PRO A 249 5.33 -15.42 16.15
CA PRO A 249 6.11 -14.46 15.35
C PRO A 249 6.64 -15.08 14.05
N GLY A 250 6.54 -14.35 12.94
CA GLY A 250 6.96 -14.81 11.60
C GLY A 250 5.88 -15.51 10.78
N ARG A 251 4.71 -15.83 11.36
CA ARG A 251 3.62 -16.50 10.62
C ARG A 251 2.97 -15.63 9.57
N ILE A 252 2.85 -14.34 9.80
CA ILE A 252 2.28 -13.41 8.82
C ILE A 252 3.23 -13.27 7.61
N GLU A 253 4.54 -13.26 7.85
CA GLU A 253 5.55 -13.30 6.80
C GLU A 253 5.46 -14.60 6.00
N SER A 254 5.34 -15.75 6.67
CA SER A 254 5.16 -17.05 6.01
C SER A 254 3.90 -17.08 5.13
N LEU A 255 2.77 -16.55 5.63
CA LEU A 255 1.53 -16.43 4.85
C LEU A 255 1.67 -15.47 3.66
N ALA A 256 2.41 -14.38 3.81
CA ALA A 256 2.68 -13.48 2.68
C ALA A 256 3.55 -14.15 1.62
N THR A 257 4.54 -14.94 2.03
CA THR A 257 5.40 -15.74 1.13
C THR A 257 4.59 -16.79 0.38
N SER A 258 3.61 -17.44 1.02
CA SER A 258 2.78 -18.46 0.36
C SER A 258 1.92 -17.90 -0.78
N LEU A 259 1.68 -16.58 -0.83
CA LEU A 259 1.02 -15.95 -1.99
C LEU A 259 1.84 -16.04 -3.28
N LYS A 260 3.15 -16.26 -3.18
CA LYS A 260 4.08 -16.37 -4.32
C LYS A 260 4.51 -17.82 -4.61
N ASN A 261 4.24 -18.74 -3.68
CA ASN A 261 4.65 -20.14 -3.74
C ASN A 261 3.40 -21.02 -3.74
N VAL A 262 2.80 -21.18 -4.91
CA VAL A 262 1.58 -21.97 -5.11
C VAL A 262 1.95 -23.27 -5.80
N VAL A 263 1.48 -24.39 -5.26
CA VAL A 263 1.71 -25.74 -5.82
C VAL A 263 0.39 -26.25 -6.41
N PRO A 264 0.17 -26.17 -7.74
CA PRO A 264 -1.13 -26.51 -8.36
C PRO A 264 -1.61 -27.93 -8.09
N SER A 265 -0.69 -28.91 -8.06
CA SER A 265 -0.98 -30.32 -7.77
C SER A 265 -1.63 -30.53 -6.39
N HIS A 266 -1.42 -29.59 -5.46
CA HIS A 266 -1.93 -29.65 -4.09
C HIS A 266 -3.19 -28.79 -3.86
N LEU A 267 -3.73 -28.13 -4.90
CA LEU A 267 -4.89 -27.22 -4.78
C LEU A 267 -6.20 -27.75 -5.36
N ALA A 268 -6.29 -29.06 -5.66
CA ALA A 268 -7.50 -29.76 -6.12
C ALA A 268 -8.23 -29.12 -7.33
N ASP A 269 -7.58 -28.22 -8.08
CA ASP A 269 -8.15 -27.55 -9.25
C ASP A 269 -7.70 -28.26 -10.54
N ALA A 270 -8.60 -29.07 -11.13
CA ALA A 270 -8.33 -29.84 -12.34
C ALA A 270 -8.00 -28.99 -13.59
N ARG A 271 -8.20 -27.67 -13.53
CA ARG A 271 -7.82 -26.74 -14.60
C ARG A 271 -6.37 -26.30 -14.48
N LEU A 272 -5.79 -26.38 -13.29
CA LEU A 272 -4.40 -26.01 -13.00
C LEU A 272 -3.48 -27.23 -12.93
N PHE A 273 -4.02 -28.43 -12.68
CA PHE A 273 -3.28 -29.67 -12.66
C PHE A 273 -4.11 -30.83 -13.23
N ASP A 274 -3.54 -31.63 -14.13
CA ASP A 274 -4.23 -32.75 -14.76
C ASP A 274 -4.30 -33.97 -13.83
N PHE A 275 -5.30 -33.98 -12.95
CA PHE A 275 -5.56 -35.12 -12.08
C PHE A 275 -6.08 -36.35 -12.84
N ALA A 276 -6.76 -36.17 -13.97
CA ALA A 276 -7.38 -37.26 -14.71
C ALA A 276 -6.33 -38.08 -15.48
N GLY A 277 -5.30 -37.41 -16.00
CA GLY A 277 -4.16 -38.02 -16.68
C GLY A 277 -3.01 -38.44 -15.76
N LEU A 278 -3.15 -38.28 -14.43
CA LEU A 278 -2.09 -38.60 -13.47
C LEU A 278 -1.76 -40.10 -13.47
N THR A 279 -0.50 -40.44 -13.72
CA THR A 279 0.02 -41.82 -13.71
C THR A 279 1.20 -41.99 -12.76
N GLN A 280 1.60 -43.25 -12.52
CA GLN A 280 2.78 -43.57 -11.71
C GLN A 280 4.10 -43.00 -12.28
N GLN A 281 4.14 -42.67 -13.58
CA GLN A 281 5.31 -42.08 -14.24
C GLN A 281 5.29 -40.55 -14.20
N THR A 282 4.22 -39.93 -13.69
CA THR A 282 4.11 -38.48 -13.63
C THR A 282 5.00 -37.94 -12.52
N VAL A 283 5.92 -37.04 -12.88
CA VAL A 283 6.74 -36.32 -11.90
C VAL A 283 5.92 -35.16 -11.34
N VAL A 284 5.68 -35.16 -10.03
CA VAL A 284 4.94 -34.12 -9.32
C VAL A 284 5.90 -33.32 -8.47
N GLU A 285 5.93 -31.99 -8.66
CA GLU A 285 6.69 -31.08 -7.80
C GLU A 285 6.21 -31.17 -6.35
N GLU A 286 7.16 -31.13 -5.41
CA GLU A 286 6.95 -31.29 -3.95
C GLU A 286 6.34 -32.65 -3.52
N GLY A 287 6.09 -33.59 -4.43
CA GLY A 287 5.81 -35.00 -4.11
C GLY A 287 4.70 -35.22 -3.07
N ASP A 288 4.83 -36.27 -2.26
CA ASP A 288 3.97 -36.54 -1.10
C ASP A 288 4.68 -36.12 0.21
N THR A 289 5.02 -34.84 0.31
CA THR A 289 5.62 -34.25 1.52
C THR A 289 4.57 -33.57 2.41
N ALA A 290 3.28 -33.85 2.19
CA ALA A 290 2.17 -33.14 2.84
C ALA A 290 2.19 -33.21 4.37
N PHE A 291 2.79 -34.27 4.92
CA PHE A 291 2.94 -34.49 6.36
C PHE A 291 4.38 -34.35 6.86
N ASP A 292 5.31 -33.97 5.98
CA ASP A 292 6.69 -33.76 6.37
C ASP A 292 6.81 -32.49 7.25
N PRO A 293 7.79 -32.45 8.17
CA PRO A 293 8.01 -31.27 8.98
C PRO A 293 8.39 -30.09 8.08
N ILE A 294 7.55 -29.05 8.07
CA ILE A 294 7.91 -27.79 7.42
C ILE A 294 9.04 -27.16 8.25
N GLU A 295 10.21 -26.94 7.63
CA GLU A 295 11.27 -26.14 8.25
C GLU A 295 10.75 -24.73 8.50
N LEU A 296 10.56 -24.40 9.77
CA LEU A 296 10.10 -23.09 10.19
C LEU A 296 11.28 -22.14 10.27
N PRO A 297 11.17 -20.89 9.76
CA PRO A 297 12.21 -19.90 9.99
C PRO A 297 12.42 -19.74 11.49
N ALA A 298 13.68 -19.85 11.94
CA ALA A 298 14.04 -19.72 13.34
C ALA A 298 13.50 -18.39 13.89
N ALA A 299 12.81 -18.43 15.04
CA ALA A 299 12.40 -17.21 15.72
C ALA A 299 13.64 -16.32 15.92
N PRO A 300 13.56 -15.00 15.65
CA PRO A 300 14.69 -14.12 15.85
C PRO A 300 15.15 -14.25 17.29
N SER A 301 16.36 -14.77 17.49
CA SER A 301 16.94 -14.92 18.83
C SER A 301 16.91 -13.56 19.49
N ALA A 302 16.28 -13.44 20.65
CA ALA A 302 16.45 -12.28 21.50
C ALA A 302 17.94 -12.13 21.74
N GLN A 303 18.59 -11.18 21.05
CA GLN A 303 19.95 -10.80 21.37
C GLN A 303 19.87 -10.24 22.78
N THR A 304 20.28 -11.04 23.76
CA THR A 304 20.49 -10.62 25.12
C THR A 304 21.58 -9.55 25.05
N VAL A 305 21.18 -8.29 24.97
CA VAL A 305 22.09 -7.17 25.18
C VAL A 305 22.54 -7.30 26.63
N ARG A 306 23.69 -7.97 26.84
CA ARG A 306 24.42 -7.88 28.10
C ARG A 306 24.80 -6.42 28.25
N LEU A 307 24.07 -5.69 29.08
CA LEU A 307 24.53 -4.44 29.66
C LEU A 307 25.84 -4.75 30.41
N LEU A 308 26.97 -4.49 29.75
CA LEU A 308 28.25 -4.39 30.41
C LEU A 308 28.14 -3.23 31.39
N ARG A 309 28.10 -3.53 32.69
CA ARG A 309 28.30 -2.53 33.74
C ARG A 309 29.71 -1.94 33.55
N PRO A 310 29.86 -0.61 33.42
CA PRO A 310 31.19 -0.01 33.46
C PRO A 310 31.72 -0.13 34.91
N GLY A 311 32.91 -0.70 35.09
CA GLY A 311 33.66 -0.54 36.34
C GLY A 311 34.06 -1.79 37.11
N ALA A 312 34.50 -2.87 36.46
CA ALA A 312 35.32 -3.89 37.13
C ALA A 312 36.70 -3.94 36.47
N HIS A 313 37.65 -3.20 37.02
CA HIS A 313 39.07 -3.42 36.78
C HIS A 313 39.49 -4.68 37.56
N PRO A 314 40.20 -5.64 36.95
CA PRO A 314 40.83 -6.72 37.68
C PRO A 314 42.18 -6.24 38.24
N ASP A 315 42.40 -6.53 39.54
CA ASP A 315 43.73 -6.74 40.12
C ASP A 315 44.20 -8.17 39.81
#